data_AF-A0A524FYF4-F1
#
_entry.id   AF-A0A524FYF4-F1
#
_cell.length_a   1.000
_cell.length_b   1.000
_cell.length_c   1.000
_cell.angle_alpha   90.00
_cell.angle_beta   90.00
_cell.angle_gamma   90.00
#
_symmetry.space_group_name_H-M   'P 1'
#
loop_
_entity.id
_entity.type
_entity.pdbx_description
1 polymer ?
#
loop_
_entity_poly.entity_id
_entity_poly.type
_entity_poly.pdbx_seq_one_letter_code
_entity_poly.pdbx_strand_id
1 'polypeptide(L)'
;MRHQAKGETTMDLIQEGKVKRVLQDPDSAERVIIEFTDAVTAGDGAKKEEFSGKGNVATEMSHYLFGYLEGKGIDTHYVKKLSSNQLLCKKVTIFPVEVVCRNIAAGSFCRRYGTEKGTPFPEPLVEFFLKDDEYHDPLITADAIIRLGLAKRDELEFMKSVTLSTNYYLGEILKQRELILVDFKLEFGKTKKELIVLADELSPDSMRIWDSNTTSMDKDVFREDKGDLIGAYNKVFEEIKKAKPQDVEQRTESIQVIVEPKSGIKNPPGEVTKKALGRLGFAEVEEVRVGKVFVITLKRPLTTEILNHLAIMNLKLLSNPISETNKVRIE
;
A
#
# COMPACT_ATOMS: atom_id res chain seq x y z
N MET A 1 -4.07 -8.66 55.01
CA MET A 1 -4.31 -8.66 53.55
C MET A 1 -3.56 -7.47 52.96
N ARG A 2 -2.40 -7.69 52.34
CA ARG A 2 -1.65 -6.63 51.63
C ARG A 2 -2.14 -6.64 50.19
N HIS A 3 -2.77 -5.55 49.76
CA HIS A 3 -2.96 -5.28 48.34
C HIS A 3 -1.57 -5.11 47.70
N GLN A 4 -1.16 -6.07 46.88
CA GLN A 4 -0.07 -5.86 45.94
C GLN A 4 -0.58 -4.91 44.86
N ALA A 5 0.07 -3.75 44.77
CA ALA A 5 -0.02 -2.89 43.60
C ALA A 5 0.38 -3.72 42.37
N LYS A 6 -0.47 -3.70 41.32
CA LYS A 6 -0.10 -4.20 40.00
C LYS A 6 1.11 -3.39 39.53
N GLY A 7 2.26 -4.03 39.40
CA GLY A 7 3.43 -3.42 38.81
C GLY A 7 3.11 -2.97 37.39
N GLU A 8 3.45 -1.73 37.07
CA GLU A 8 3.49 -1.24 35.70
C GLU A 8 4.44 -2.16 34.93
N THR A 9 3.90 -2.93 33.99
CA THR A 9 4.71 -3.74 33.10
C THR A 9 5.30 -2.78 32.07
N THR A 10 6.51 -2.29 32.30
CA THR A 10 7.27 -1.54 31.30
C THR A 10 7.45 -2.44 30.08
N MET A 11 6.81 -2.08 28.97
CA MET A 11 6.93 -2.80 27.71
C MET A 11 8.29 -2.50 27.08
N ASP A 12 8.99 -3.52 26.59
CA ASP A 12 10.31 -3.36 25.99
C ASP A 12 10.22 -2.62 24.64
N LEU A 13 11.04 -1.58 24.46
CA LEU A 13 11.15 -0.84 23.21
C LEU A 13 11.91 -1.68 22.17
N ILE A 14 11.30 -1.94 21.02
CA ILE A 14 11.92 -2.62 19.87
C ILE A 14 12.61 -1.60 18.96
N GLN A 15 11.90 -0.52 18.64
CA GLN A 15 12.37 0.51 17.72
C GLN A 15 11.70 1.85 18.03
N GLU A 16 12.46 2.94 17.96
CA GLU A 16 11.93 4.30 18.02
C GLU A 16 12.15 4.99 16.67
N GLY A 17 11.07 5.46 16.07
CA GLY A 17 11.09 6.27 14.85
C GLY A 17 10.83 7.74 15.15
N LYS A 18 10.71 8.56 14.10
CA LYS A 18 10.51 10.02 14.23
C LYS A 18 9.21 10.40 14.95
N VAL A 19 8.16 9.60 14.79
CA VAL A 19 6.78 9.91 15.25
C VAL A 19 6.05 8.73 15.93
N LYS A 20 6.71 7.57 16.03
CA LYS A 20 6.14 6.32 16.57
C LYS A 20 7.20 5.53 17.31
N ARG A 21 6.77 4.74 18.29
CA ARG A 21 7.56 3.70 18.95
C ARG A 21 6.92 2.35 18.70
N VAL A 22 7.76 1.36 18.47
CA VAL A 22 7.35 -0.04 18.37
C VAL A 22 7.78 -0.74 19.64
N LEU A 23 6.81 -1.21 20.41
CA LEU A 23 7.01 -1.90 21.69
C LEU A 23 6.70 -3.39 21.52
N GLN A 24 7.36 -4.22 22.32
CA GLN A 24 7.08 -5.64 22.39
C GLN A 24 5.72 -5.87 23.06
N ASP A 25 4.87 -6.69 22.42
CA ASP A 25 3.67 -7.20 23.08
C ASP A 25 4.07 -8.24 24.13
N PRO A 26 3.73 -8.05 25.42
CA PRO A 26 4.09 -9.00 26.49
C PRO A 26 3.40 -10.36 26.32
N ASP A 27 2.28 -10.41 25.60
CA ASP A 27 1.47 -11.63 25.45
C ASP A 27 1.79 -12.43 24.17
N SER A 28 2.61 -11.89 23.25
CA SER A 28 2.93 -12.58 21.99
C SER A 28 4.17 -12.05 21.28
N ALA A 29 5.07 -12.94 20.87
CA ALA A 29 6.21 -12.61 20.01
C ALA A 29 5.81 -12.32 18.54
N GLU A 30 4.58 -12.65 18.13
CA GLU A 30 4.07 -12.41 16.77
C GLU A 30 3.26 -11.11 16.66
N ARG A 31 3.21 -10.32 17.73
CA ARG A 31 2.55 -9.01 17.78
C ARG A 31 3.51 -7.95 18.33
N VAL A 32 3.19 -6.71 18.05
CA VAL A 32 3.85 -5.51 18.55
C VAL A 32 2.81 -4.48 18.90
N ILE A 33 3.18 -3.53 19.74
CA ILE A 33 2.37 -2.37 20.07
C ILE A 33 2.99 -1.17 19.38
N ILE A 34 2.22 -0.49 18.54
CA ILE A 34 2.61 0.76 17.89
C ILE A 34 2.07 1.90 18.74
N GLU A 35 2.97 2.65 19.37
CA GLU A 35 2.67 3.86 20.12
C GLU A 35 2.94 5.09 19.26
N PHE A 36 1.91 5.91 19.04
CA PHE A 36 1.99 7.17 18.32
C PHE A 36 2.39 8.30 19.27
N THR A 37 3.40 9.08 18.89
CA THR A 37 3.85 10.24 19.67
C THR A 37 3.18 11.51 19.18
N ASP A 38 3.20 12.56 20.00
CA ASP A 38 2.72 13.89 19.64
C ASP A 38 3.70 14.68 18.75
N ALA A 39 4.82 14.06 18.37
CA ALA A 39 5.82 14.67 17.51
C ALA A 39 5.33 14.74 16.05
N VAL A 40 5.60 15.88 15.42
CA VAL A 40 5.43 16.13 13.99
C VAL A 40 6.77 16.59 13.42
N THR A 41 7.18 16.00 12.30
CA THR A 41 8.46 16.29 11.65
C THR A 41 8.30 16.65 10.18
N ALA A 42 9.07 17.61 9.67
CA ALA A 42 9.10 17.96 8.25
C ALA A 42 10.55 18.21 7.78
N GLY A 43 10.79 18.10 6.47
CA GLY A 43 12.12 18.24 5.88
C GLY A 43 13.11 17.21 6.45
N ASP A 44 12.72 15.95 6.43
CA ASP A 44 13.50 14.79 6.92
C ASP A 44 13.92 14.85 8.39
N GLY A 45 13.28 15.73 9.17
CA GLY A 45 13.57 15.92 10.60
C GLY A 45 14.14 17.30 10.92
N ALA A 46 14.42 18.14 9.91
CA ALA A 46 14.92 19.50 10.10
C ALA A 46 13.95 20.40 10.89
N LYS A 47 12.64 20.21 10.72
CA LYS A 47 11.59 20.84 11.53
C LYS A 47 10.95 19.77 12.41
N LYS A 48 10.96 19.96 13.73
CA LYS A 48 10.33 19.06 14.71
C LYS A 48 9.63 19.88 15.78
N GLU A 49 8.35 19.59 15.99
CA GLU A 49 7.52 20.22 17.01
C GLU A 49 6.59 19.18 17.64
N GLU A 50 6.08 19.47 18.84
CA GLU A 50 5.10 18.63 19.53
C GLU A 50 3.73 19.28 19.50
N PHE A 51 2.72 18.52 19.08
CA PHE A 51 1.33 18.95 19.04
C PHE A 51 0.49 18.04 19.92
N SER A 52 0.07 18.56 21.08
CA SER A 52 -0.73 17.82 22.06
C SER A 52 -1.93 17.14 21.39
N GLY A 53 -2.04 15.82 21.54
CA GLY A 53 -3.13 15.02 20.99
C GLY A 53 -2.95 14.59 19.53
N LYS A 54 -1.83 14.90 18.88
CA LYS A 54 -1.49 14.41 17.53
C LYS A 54 -1.44 12.88 17.50
N GLY A 55 -0.80 12.26 18.48
CA GLY A 55 -0.68 10.81 18.57
C GLY A 55 -2.05 10.15 18.73
N ASN A 56 -2.95 10.81 19.46
CA ASN A 56 -4.32 10.35 19.64
C ASN A 56 -5.11 10.34 18.33
N VAL A 57 -5.15 11.46 17.60
CA VAL A 57 -5.91 11.53 16.34
C VAL A 57 -5.32 10.58 15.28
N ALA A 58 -4.00 10.43 15.21
CA ALA A 58 -3.36 9.47 14.30
C ALA A 58 -3.72 8.01 14.63
N THR A 59 -3.79 7.68 15.92
CA THR A 59 -4.20 6.35 16.40
C THR A 59 -5.66 6.06 16.08
N GLU A 60 -6.57 7.00 16.40
CA GLU A 60 -8.01 6.83 16.14
C GLU A 60 -8.31 6.73 14.64
N MET A 61 -7.67 7.57 13.81
CA MET A 61 -7.84 7.50 12.36
C MET A 61 -7.28 6.21 11.78
N SER A 62 -6.07 5.80 12.19
CA SER A 62 -5.47 4.54 11.73
C SER A 62 -6.32 3.34 12.12
N HIS A 63 -6.78 3.29 13.38
CA HIS A 63 -7.71 2.27 13.87
C HIS A 63 -8.96 2.16 13.00
N TYR A 64 -9.62 3.29 12.74
CA TYR A 64 -10.86 3.34 11.97
C TYR A 64 -10.64 2.92 10.52
N LEU A 65 -9.61 3.48 9.86
CA LEU A 65 -9.32 3.23 8.45
C LEU A 65 -8.81 1.81 8.21
N PHE A 66 -7.99 1.25 9.10
CA PHE A 66 -7.60 -0.16 8.98
C PHE A 66 -8.83 -1.08 9.10
N GLY A 67 -9.70 -0.86 10.08
CA GLY A 67 -10.93 -1.65 10.22
C GLY A 67 -11.84 -1.53 8.99
N TYR A 68 -11.94 -0.34 8.41
CA TYR A 68 -12.67 -0.10 7.16
C TYR A 68 -12.08 -0.90 5.98
N LEU A 69 -10.76 -0.81 5.76
CA LEU A 69 -10.08 -1.50 4.67
C LEU A 69 -10.13 -3.03 4.82
N GLU A 70 -10.00 -3.54 6.05
CA GLU A 70 -10.20 -4.98 6.33
C GLU A 70 -11.62 -5.43 5.99
N GLY A 71 -12.63 -4.60 6.32
CA GLY A 71 -14.02 -4.83 5.92
C GLY A 71 -14.24 -4.85 4.40
N LYS A 72 -13.34 -4.24 3.62
CA LYS A 72 -13.30 -4.29 2.14
C LYS A 72 -12.39 -5.39 1.58
N GLY A 73 -11.78 -6.20 2.45
CA GLY A 73 -10.95 -7.34 2.08
C GLY A 73 -9.48 -7.01 1.82
N ILE A 74 -8.97 -5.87 2.30
CA ILE A 74 -7.54 -5.55 2.27
C ILE A 74 -6.91 -6.03 3.58
N ASP A 75 -5.95 -6.95 3.49
CA ASP A 75 -5.26 -7.47 4.66
C ASP A 75 -4.34 -6.42 5.30
N THR A 76 -4.47 -6.21 6.61
CA THR A 76 -3.63 -5.27 7.36
C THR A 76 -2.89 -5.96 8.51
N HIS A 77 -1.87 -5.28 9.04
CA HIS A 77 -1.22 -5.69 10.27
C HIS A 77 -2.04 -5.38 11.52
N TYR A 78 -3.12 -4.61 11.42
CA TYR A 78 -3.86 -4.13 12.58
C TYR A 78 -4.59 -5.29 13.26
N VAL A 79 -4.68 -5.24 14.59
CA VAL A 79 -5.41 -6.23 15.40
C VAL A 79 -6.49 -5.55 16.22
N LYS A 80 -6.12 -4.57 17.06
CA LYS A 80 -7.07 -3.78 17.84
C LYS A 80 -6.43 -2.50 18.39
N LYS A 81 -7.26 -1.50 18.70
CA LYS A 81 -6.84 -0.36 19.53
C LYS A 81 -6.66 -0.79 20.99
N LEU A 82 -5.60 -0.32 21.65
CA LEU A 82 -5.31 -0.59 23.07
C LEU A 82 -5.59 0.61 23.98
N SER A 83 -5.18 1.79 23.54
CA SER A 83 -5.35 3.06 24.27
C SER A 83 -5.62 4.20 23.29
N SER A 84 -5.64 5.45 23.77
CA SER A 84 -5.80 6.62 22.90
C SER A 84 -4.66 6.79 21.90
N ASN A 85 -3.45 6.31 22.20
CA ASN A 85 -2.26 6.48 21.37
C ASN A 85 -1.55 5.16 20.99
N GLN A 86 -2.17 4.00 21.24
CA GLN A 86 -1.55 2.69 21.00
C GLN A 86 -2.46 1.74 20.20
N LEU A 87 -1.87 1.10 19.19
CA LEU A 87 -2.46 -0.01 18.43
C LEU A 87 -1.71 -1.31 18.68
N LEU A 88 -2.43 -2.41 18.84
CA LEU A 88 -1.87 -3.75 18.74
C LEU A 88 -1.86 -4.16 17.27
N CYS A 89 -0.69 -4.54 16.78
CA CYS A 89 -0.48 -4.96 15.39
C CYS A 89 0.26 -6.31 15.33
N LYS A 90 0.06 -7.05 14.24
CA LYS A 90 0.88 -8.22 13.86
C LYS A 90 2.31 -7.72 13.62
N LYS A 91 3.29 -8.44 14.15
CA LYS A 91 4.70 -8.19 13.88
C LYS A 91 4.98 -8.55 12.42
N VAL A 92 5.60 -7.62 11.69
CA VAL A 92 5.94 -7.80 10.27
C VAL A 92 7.38 -7.37 10.01
N THR A 93 8.01 -8.01 9.03
CA THR A 93 9.25 -7.51 8.43
C THR A 93 8.87 -6.54 7.32
N ILE A 94 9.14 -5.25 7.54
CA ILE A 94 8.80 -4.17 6.60
C ILE A 94 9.61 -4.31 5.30
N PHE A 95 8.96 -4.14 4.15
CA PHE A 95 9.66 -3.94 2.89
C PHE A 95 10.36 -2.58 2.92
N PRO A 96 11.64 -2.48 2.53
CA PRO A 96 12.39 -1.22 2.55
C PRO A 96 12.00 -0.29 1.38
N VAL A 97 10.71 -0.20 1.08
CA VAL A 97 10.14 0.57 -0.02
C VAL A 97 8.82 1.18 0.44
N GLU A 98 8.66 2.48 0.24
CA GLU A 98 7.39 3.18 0.41
C GLU A 98 6.64 3.20 -0.93
N VAL A 99 5.34 2.93 -0.89
CA VAL A 99 4.48 2.89 -2.07
C VAL A 99 3.56 4.10 -2.03
N VAL A 100 3.75 5.04 -2.97
CA VAL A 100 3.01 6.30 -3.01
C VAL A 100 2.01 6.27 -4.17
N CYS A 101 0.75 6.57 -3.89
CA CYS A 101 -0.30 6.73 -4.89
C CYS A 101 -0.68 8.21 -5.03
N ARG A 102 -0.84 8.71 -6.25
CA ARG A 102 -1.22 10.09 -6.54
C ARG A 102 -2.42 10.16 -7.47
N ASN A 103 -3.44 10.91 -7.07
CA ASN A 103 -4.56 11.28 -7.93
C ASN A 103 -4.38 12.69 -8.52
N ILE A 104 -3.65 13.56 -7.82
CA ILE A 104 -3.43 14.96 -8.20
C ILE A 104 -1.95 15.32 -7.97
N ALA A 105 -1.36 16.09 -8.87
CA ALA A 105 0.01 16.57 -8.74
C ALA A 105 0.15 17.51 -7.53
N ALA A 106 1.00 17.12 -6.58
CA ALA A 106 1.34 17.91 -5.40
C ALA A 106 2.74 17.54 -4.86
N GLY A 107 3.21 18.30 -3.88
CA GLY A 107 4.38 17.95 -3.06
C GLY A 107 5.65 17.66 -3.88
N SER A 108 6.28 16.51 -3.61
CA SER A 108 7.53 16.11 -4.26
C SER A 108 7.40 15.86 -5.76
N PHE A 109 6.21 15.51 -6.26
CA PHE A 109 5.99 15.31 -7.70
C PHE A 109 6.16 16.62 -8.48
N CYS A 110 5.50 17.69 -8.03
CA CYS A 110 5.62 19.02 -8.63
C CYS A 110 7.06 19.52 -8.63
N ARG A 111 7.81 19.30 -7.54
CA ARG A 111 9.23 19.68 -7.44
C ARG A 111 10.12 18.90 -8.40
N ARG A 112 9.89 17.59 -8.58
CA ARG A 112 10.69 16.75 -9.48
C ARG A 112 10.45 17.03 -10.95
N TYR A 113 9.19 17.28 -11.34
CA TYR A 113 8.80 17.31 -12.75
C TYR A 113 8.32 18.69 -13.25
N GLY A 114 8.28 19.70 -12.39
CA GLY A 114 7.82 21.05 -12.77
C GLY A 114 6.32 21.13 -13.08
N THR A 115 5.53 20.14 -12.67
CA THR A 115 4.08 20.11 -12.89
C THR A 115 3.36 21.07 -11.94
N GLU A 116 2.33 21.75 -12.44
CA GLU A 116 1.50 22.66 -11.65
C GLU A 116 0.74 21.91 -10.54
N LYS A 117 0.80 22.44 -9.31
CA LYS A 117 0.08 21.88 -8.15
C LYS A 117 -1.42 21.92 -8.43
N GLY A 118 -2.11 20.81 -8.21
CA GLY A 118 -3.54 20.70 -8.49
C GLY A 118 -3.87 20.07 -9.85
N THR A 119 -2.86 19.78 -10.70
CA THR A 119 -3.10 19.07 -11.97
C THR A 119 -3.60 17.65 -11.71
N PRO A 120 -4.83 17.27 -12.12
CA PRO A 120 -5.34 15.92 -11.92
C PRO A 120 -4.63 14.93 -12.86
N PHE A 121 -4.38 13.71 -12.38
CA PHE A 121 -3.95 12.62 -13.25
C PHE A 121 -5.17 11.90 -13.85
N PRO A 122 -5.14 11.53 -15.15
CA PRO A 122 -6.22 10.75 -15.76
C PRO A 122 -6.47 9.40 -15.06
N GLU A 123 -5.40 8.81 -14.54
CA GLU A 123 -5.41 7.58 -13.75
C GLU A 123 -4.48 7.74 -12.55
N PRO A 124 -4.74 7.06 -11.42
CA PRO A 124 -3.86 7.11 -10.26
C PRO A 124 -2.44 6.65 -10.61
N LEU A 125 -1.45 7.47 -10.26
CA LEU A 125 -0.03 7.15 -10.44
C LEU A 125 0.51 6.46 -9.19
N VAL A 126 1.16 5.31 -9.35
CA VAL A 126 1.91 4.63 -8.27
C VAL A 126 3.41 4.80 -8.48
N GLU A 127 4.08 5.37 -7.48
CA GLU A 127 5.53 5.55 -7.40
C GLU A 127 6.10 4.75 -6.22
N PHE A 128 7.38 4.37 -6.32
CA PHE A 128 8.11 3.74 -5.23
C PHE A 128 9.26 4.62 -4.74
N PHE A 129 9.48 4.64 -3.44
CA PHE A 129 10.59 5.35 -2.80
C PHE A 129 11.37 4.36 -1.94
N LEU A 130 12.69 4.39 -2.01
CA LEU A 130 13.55 3.59 -1.14
C LEU A 130 13.37 4.12 0.29
N LYS A 131 13.13 3.25 1.27
CA LYS A 131 13.06 3.66 2.67
C LYS A 131 14.47 3.77 3.23
N ASP A 132 15.05 4.97 3.14
CA ASP A 132 16.42 5.25 3.53
C ASP A 132 16.58 6.73 3.91
N ASP A 133 16.57 6.98 5.23
CA ASP A 133 16.71 8.31 5.81
C ASP A 133 18.06 8.98 5.45
N GLU A 134 19.13 8.20 5.18
CA GLU A 134 20.44 8.75 4.82
C GLU A 134 20.42 9.38 3.42
N TYR A 135 19.63 8.80 2.51
CA TYR A 135 19.51 9.25 1.12
C TYR A 135 18.22 10.04 0.83
N HIS A 136 17.50 10.46 1.88
CA HIS A 136 16.26 11.24 1.78
C HIS A 136 15.17 10.54 0.97
N ASP A 137 15.01 9.24 1.19
CA ASP A 137 13.99 8.38 0.56
C ASP A 137 13.89 8.57 -0.96
N PRO A 138 14.92 8.23 -1.75
CA PRO A 138 14.95 8.56 -3.17
C PRO A 138 13.89 7.78 -3.97
N LEU A 139 13.36 8.40 -5.03
CA LEU A 139 12.51 7.72 -6.01
C LEU A 139 13.29 6.53 -6.59
N ILE A 140 12.70 5.35 -6.58
CA ILE A 140 13.33 4.13 -7.05
C ILE A 140 12.41 3.40 -8.04
N THR A 141 12.99 2.85 -9.10
CA THR A 141 12.22 2.11 -10.12
C THR A 141 11.96 0.67 -9.67
N ALA A 142 10.88 0.06 -10.16
CA ALA A 142 10.60 -1.35 -9.90
C ALA A 142 11.75 -2.28 -10.32
N ASP A 143 12.46 -1.96 -11.42
CA ASP A 143 13.61 -2.76 -11.88
C ASP A 143 14.78 -2.68 -10.89
N ALA A 144 15.06 -1.49 -10.35
CA ALA A 144 16.09 -1.32 -9.33
C ALA A 144 15.73 -2.06 -8.03
N ILE A 145 14.47 -1.97 -7.56
CA ILE A 145 14.00 -2.70 -6.38
C ILE A 145 14.25 -4.22 -6.53
N ILE A 146 13.92 -4.78 -7.69
CA ILE A 146 14.09 -6.21 -7.98
C ILE A 146 15.57 -6.59 -8.01
N ARG A 147 16.42 -5.81 -8.70
CA ARG A 147 17.86 -6.10 -8.84
C ARG A 147 18.64 -5.94 -7.54
N LEU A 148 18.20 -5.04 -6.67
CA LEU A 148 18.76 -4.85 -5.32
C LEU A 148 18.23 -5.88 -4.31
N GLY A 149 17.28 -6.74 -4.70
CA GLY A 149 16.72 -7.77 -3.83
C GLY A 149 15.81 -7.23 -2.73
N LEU A 150 15.29 -6.01 -2.88
CA LEU A 150 14.44 -5.34 -1.88
C LEU A 150 13.01 -5.89 -1.85
N ALA A 151 12.51 -6.31 -3.02
CA ALA A 151 11.25 -7.04 -3.19
C ALA A 151 11.28 -7.81 -4.52
N LYS A 152 10.52 -8.90 -4.60
CA LYS A 152 10.31 -9.63 -5.86
C LYS A 152 9.29 -8.91 -6.74
N ARG A 153 9.28 -9.26 -8.02
CA ARG A 153 8.36 -8.66 -9.01
C ARG A 153 6.89 -8.88 -8.65
N ASP A 154 6.52 -10.09 -8.30
CA ASP A 154 5.16 -10.46 -7.88
C ASP A 154 4.73 -9.74 -6.60
N GLU A 155 5.66 -9.58 -5.65
CA GLU A 155 5.43 -8.79 -4.43
C GLU A 155 5.17 -7.31 -4.74
N LEU A 156 5.91 -6.72 -5.69
CA LEU A 156 5.70 -5.33 -6.12
C LEU A 156 4.36 -5.14 -6.83
N GLU A 157 3.99 -6.03 -7.75
CA GLU A 157 2.69 -5.97 -8.43
C GLU A 157 1.54 -6.13 -7.42
N PHE A 158 1.70 -7.01 -6.43
CA PHE A 158 0.74 -7.15 -5.34
C PHE A 158 0.61 -5.84 -4.52
N MET A 159 1.73 -5.27 -4.06
CA MET A 159 1.71 -4.01 -3.30
C MET A 159 1.09 -2.87 -4.11
N LYS A 160 1.37 -2.80 -5.43
CA LYS A 160 0.75 -1.83 -6.33
C LYS A 160 -0.77 -2.01 -6.43
N SER A 161 -1.26 -3.22 -6.63
CA SER A 161 -2.70 -3.51 -6.71
C SER A 161 -3.43 -3.23 -5.39
N VAL A 162 -2.84 -3.61 -4.25
CA VAL A 162 -3.39 -3.26 -2.94
C VAL A 162 -3.40 -1.75 -2.75
N THR A 163 -2.35 -1.04 -3.17
CA THR A 163 -2.30 0.43 -3.12
C THR A 163 -3.40 1.08 -3.96
N LEU A 164 -3.68 0.59 -5.17
CA LEU A 164 -4.77 1.08 -6.00
C LEU A 164 -6.15 0.76 -5.41
N SER A 165 -6.31 -0.41 -4.78
CA SER A 165 -7.53 -0.77 -4.04
C SER A 165 -7.74 0.17 -2.86
N THR A 166 -6.69 0.43 -2.08
CA THR A 166 -6.72 1.39 -0.97
C THR A 166 -7.07 2.79 -1.47
N ASN A 167 -6.48 3.24 -2.58
CA ASN A 167 -6.80 4.53 -3.19
C ASN A 167 -8.29 4.66 -3.52
N TYR A 168 -8.86 3.64 -4.16
CA TYR A 168 -10.29 3.61 -4.48
C TYR A 168 -11.15 3.72 -3.22
N TYR A 169 -10.92 2.87 -2.21
CA TYR A 169 -11.77 2.85 -1.03
C TYR A 169 -11.63 4.09 -0.15
N LEU A 170 -10.43 4.63 0.01
CA LEU A 170 -10.20 5.88 0.74
C LEU A 170 -10.79 7.08 -0.03
N GLY A 171 -10.59 7.11 -1.36
CA GLY A 171 -11.15 8.14 -2.23
C GLY A 171 -12.68 8.19 -2.15
N GLU A 172 -13.35 7.04 -2.23
CA GLU A 172 -14.81 6.98 -2.18
C GLU A 172 -15.39 7.42 -0.82
N ILE A 173 -14.78 7.06 0.32
CA ILE A 173 -15.28 7.54 1.62
C ILE A 173 -15.03 9.04 1.82
N LEU A 174 -13.89 9.56 1.35
CA LEU A 174 -13.55 10.98 1.47
C LEU A 174 -14.47 11.83 0.58
N LYS A 175 -14.77 11.34 -0.63
CA LYS A 175 -15.67 11.98 -1.58
C LYS A 175 -17.09 12.15 -1.04
N GLN A 176 -17.60 11.20 -0.25
CA GLN A 176 -18.92 11.33 0.42
C GLN A 176 -18.99 12.54 1.38
N ARG A 177 -17.82 13.08 1.76
CA ARG A 177 -17.67 14.18 2.72
C ARG A 177 -17.03 15.41 2.09
N GLU A 178 -17.04 15.51 0.77
CA GLU A 178 -16.47 16.64 0.03
C GLU A 178 -14.97 16.86 0.31
N LEU A 179 -14.26 15.78 0.66
CA LEU A 179 -12.81 15.75 0.83
C LEU A 179 -12.15 15.09 -0.39
N ILE A 180 -10.98 15.59 -0.74
CA ILE A 180 -10.23 15.17 -1.92
C ILE A 180 -8.97 14.44 -1.46
N LEU A 181 -8.84 13.16 -1.84
CA LEU A 181 -7.60 12.39 -1.64
C LEU A 181 -6.60 12.74 -2.75
N VAL A 182 -5.59 13.54 -2.42
CA VAL A 182 -4.62 14.06 -3.40
C VAL A 182 -3.54 13.02 -3.68
N ASP A 183 -2.90 12.52 -2.62
CA ASP A 183 -1.94 11.44 -2.64
C ASP A 183 -1.82 10.81 -1.24
N PHE A 184 -1.21 9.63 -1.16
CA PHE A 184 -0.86 8.99 0.11
C PHE A 184 0.29 8.02 -0.07
N LYS A 185 0.91 7.66 1.06
CA LYS A 185 2.03 6.74 1.18
C LYS A 185 1.64 5.55 2.04
N LEU A 186 1.91 4.35 1.55
CA LEU A 186 1.75 3.11 2.29
C LEU A 186 3.11 2.44 2.52
N GLU A 187 3.18 1.66 3.59
CA GLU A 187 4.25 0.68 3.80
C GLU A 187 3.63 -0.70 3.93
N PHE A 188 4.35 -1.71 3.44
CA PHE A 188 3.92 -3.10 3.51
C PHE A 188 4.93 -3.90 4.33
N GLY A 189 4.46 -4.99 4.91
CA GLY A 189 5.33 -5.93 5.60
C GLY A 189 4.91 -7.37 5.43
N LYS A 190 5.88 -8.27 5.58
CA LYS A 190 5.64 -9.71 5.63
C LYS A 190 5.45 -10.18 7.06
N THR A 191 4.34 -10.89 7.29
CA THR A 191 4.17 -11.66 8.53
C THR A 191 5.11 -12.86 8.54
N LYS A 192 5.26 -13.51 9.71
CA LYS A 192 6.00 -14.78 9.85
C LYS A 192 5.47 -15.91 8.94
N LYS A 193 4.22 -15.81 8.48
CA LYS A 193 3.59 -16.76 7.54
C LYS A 193 3.79 -16.36 6.08
N GLU A 194 4.71 -15.44 5.79
CA GLU A 194 4.98 -14.88 4.46
C GLU A 194 3.79 -14.17 3.81
N LEU A 195 2.77 -13.79 4.60
CA LEU A 195 1.66 -12.97 4.10
C LEU A 195 2.09 -11.50 4.03
N ILE A 196 1.92 -10.88 2.86
CA ILE A 196 2.11 -9.44 2.68
C ILE A 196 0.83 -8.74 3.12
N VAL A 197 0.99 -7.78 4.04
CA VAL A 197 -0.11 -6.99 4.59
C VAL A 197 0.24 -5.51 4.56
N LEU A 198 -0.79 -4.67 4.48
CA LEU A 198 -0.65 -3.23 4.71
C LEU A 198 -0.23 -3.00 6.17
N ALA A 199 0.80 -2.16 6.36
CA ALA A 199 1.40 -1.89 7.66
C ALA A 199 1.52 -0.38 7.92
N ASP A 200 2.31 -0.03 8.94
CA ASP A 200 2.56 1.33 9.42
C ASP A 200 1.31 2.07 9.95
N GLU A 201 0.84 3.10 9.26
CA GLU A 201 -0.27 3.96 9.71
C GLU A 201 -1.13 4.47 8.55
N LEU A 202 -2.34 4.94 8.90
CA LEU A 202 -3.22 5.67 8.00
C LEU A 202 -3.69 6.94 8.71
N SER A 203 -2.98 8.03 8.50
CA SER A 203 -3.24 9.32 9.13
C SER A 203 -2.96 10.49 8.17
N PRO A 204 -3.32 11.74 8.50
CA PRO A 204 -2.97 12.88 7.66
C PRO A 204 -1.45 13.21 7.67
N ASP A 205 -0.63 12.48 8.44
CA ASP A 205 0.83 12.48 8.27
C ASP A 205 1.26 11.71 7.01
N SER A 206 0.54 10.64 6.66
CA SER A 206 0.81 9.74 5.52
C SER A 206 -0.08 9.98 4.30
N MET A 207 -1.05 10.89 4.39
CA MET A 207 -1.99 11.23 3.32
C MET A 207 -2.08 12.74 3.11
N ARG A 208 -2.19 13.18 1.87
CA ARG A 208 -2.54 14.57 1.52
C ARG A 208 -4.03 14.64 1.20
N ILE A 209 -4.76 15.44 1.98
CA ILE A 209 -6.21 15.54 1.91
C ILE A 209 -6.56 17.02 1.80
N TRP A 210 -7.31 17.37 0.76
CA TRP A 210 -7.81 18.73 0.58
C TRP A 210 -9.30 18.80 0.88
N ASP A 211 -9.74 19.97 1.34
CA ASP A 211 -11.17 20.32 1.32
C ASP A 211 -11.64 20.69 -0.10
N SER A 212 -12.94 20.95 -0.24
CA SER A 212 -13.57 21.36 -1.51
C SER A 212 -13.04 22.69 -2.08
N ASN A 213 -12.37 23.51 -1.26
CA ASN A 213 -11.71 24.74 -1.68
C ASN A 213 -10.22 24.52 -1.99
N THR A 214 -9.77 23.27 -2.12
CA THR A 214 -8.37 22.88 -2.37
C THR A 214 -7.40 23.27 -1.25
N THR A 215 -7.90 23.46 -0.03
CA THR A 215 -7.08 23.77 1.14
C THR A 215 -6.56 22.48 1.79
N SER A 216 -5.26 22.42 2.05
CA SER A 216 -4.63 21.31 2.76
C SER A 216 -5.20 21.14 4.17
N MET A 217 -5.61 19.92 4.49
CA MET A 217 -6.13 19.49 5.79
C MET A 217 -5.23 18.42 6.44
N ASP A 218 -4.01 18.32 5.95
CA ASP A 218 -3.01 17.31 6.27
C ASP A 218 -1.71 17.95 6.79
N LYS A 219 -0.65 17.14 6.90
CA LYS A 219 0.66 17.58 7.37
C LYS A 219 1.25 18.77 6.59
N ASP A 220 0.79 19.05 5.37
CA ASP A 220 1.16 20.28 4.66
C ASP A 220 0.75 21.56 5.43
N VAL A 221 -0.23 21.52 6.33
CA VAL A 221 -0.54 22.65 7.23
C VAL A 221 0.68 23.02 8.07
N PHE A 222 1.43 22.02 8.54
CA PHE A 222 2.67 22.21 9.28
C PHE A 222 3.87 22.52 8.37
N ARG A 223 3.95 21.88 7.19
CA ARG A 223 5.06 22.11 6.24
C ARG A 223 5.04 23.52 5.65
N GLU A 224 3.85 24.10 5.48
CA GLU A 224 3.63 25.40 4.84
C GLU A 224 3.20 26.50 5.83
N ASP A 225 3.26 26.23 7.15
CA ASP A 225 2.93 27.18 8.22
C ASP A 225 1.52 27.81 8.11
N LYS A 226 0.53 26.97 7.78
CA LYS A 226 -0.86 27.39 7.46
C LYS A 226 -1.85 27.37 8.62
N GLY A 227 -1.39 27.16 9.86
CA GLY A 227 -2.20 27.32 11.07
C GLY A 227 -2.41 26.02 11.87
N ASP A 228 -3.64 25.79 12.32
CA ASP A 228 -3.99 24.75 13.30
C ASP A 228 -4.01 23.33 12.69
N LEU A 229 -2.86 22.64 12.84
CA LEU A 229 -2.68 21.26 12.39
C LEU A 229 -3.66 20.28 13.05
N ILE A 230 -3.83 20.38 14.38
CA ILE A 230 -4.66 19.44 15.14
C ILE A 230 -6.14 19.64 14.83
N GLY A 231 -6.58 20.90 14.70
CA GLY A 231 -7.92 21.21 14.23
C GLY A 231 -8.20 20.64 12.84
N ALA A 232 -7.23 20.73 11.92
CA ALA A 232 -7.35 20.14 10.59
C ALA A 232 -7.51 18.62 10.64
N TYR A 233 -6.66 17.93 11.42
CA TYR A 233 -6.70 16.46 11.54
C TYR A 233 -8.01 15.98 12.15
N ASN A 234 -8.45 16.62 13.23
CA ASN A 234 -9.72 16.30 13.87
C ASN A 234 -10.90 16.55 12.93
N LYS A 235 -10.90 17.65 12.18
CA LYS A 235 -11.97 17.93 11.20
C LYS A 235 -12.05 16.84 10.13
N VAL A 236 -10.91 16.41 9.57
CA VAL A 236 -10.88 15.29 8.61
C VAL A 236 -11.44 14.02 9.25
N PHE A 237 -11.02 13.67 10.46
CA PHE A 237 -11.48 12.47 11.13
C PHE A 237 -12.98 12.49 11.45
N GLU A 238 -13.50 13.62 11.95
CA GLU A 238 -14.92 13.80 12.20
C GLU A 238 -15.77 13.66 10.93
N GLU A 239 -15.27 14.13 9.79
CA GLU A 239 -15.95 13.96 8.51
C GLU A 239 -15.93 12.51 8.05
N ILE A 240 -14.77 11.83 8.11
CA ILE A 240 -14.65 10.40 7.76
C ILE A 240 -15.65 9.55 8.57
N LYS A 241 -15.81 9.81 9.87
CA LYS A 241 -16.78 9.08 10.72
C LYS A 241 -18.24 9.27 10.32
N LYS A 242 -18.58 10.35 9.62
CA LYS A 242 -19.94 10.62 9.10
C LYS A 242 -20.18 9.98 7.73
N ALA A 243 -19.14 9.41 7.10
CA ALA A 243 -19.29 8.67 5.86
C ALA A 243 -20.10 7.38 6.08
N LYS A 244 -20.55 6.79 4.99
CA LYS A 244 -21.30 5.52 4.96
C LYS A 244 -20.47 4.46 4.22
N PRO A 245 -19.57 3.75 4.94
CA PRO A 245 -18.72 2.71 4.36
C PRO A 245 -19.47 1.61 3.58
N GLN A 246 -20.71 1.31 3.99
CA GLN A 246 -21.58 0.33 3.35
C GLN A 246 -22.06 0.75 1.95
N ASP A 247 -22.06 2.06 1.66
CA ASP A 247 -22.48 2.60 0.36
C ASP A 247 -21.33 2.58 -0.67
N VAL A 248 -20.10 2.26 -0.25
CA VAL A 248 -18.95 2.14 -1.15
C VAL A 248 -18.97 0.78 -1.84
N GLU A 249 -19.09 0.78 -3.17
CA GLU A 249 -19.12 -0.43 -3.98
C GLU A 249 -17.82 -1.25 -3.84
N GLN A 250 -17.95 -2.57 -3.90
CA GLN A 250 -16.81 -3.48 -3.83
C GLN A 250 -16.01 -3.40 -5.15
N ARG A 251 -14.72 -3.07 -5.06
CA ARG A 251 -13.81 -3.09 -6.22
C ARG A 251 -13.63 -4.52 -6.72
N THR A 252 -13.71 -4.69 -8.04
CA THR A 252 -13.30 -5.91 -8.73
C THR A 252 -11.84 -5.80 -9.17
N GLU A 253 -11.12 -6.92 -9.17
CA GLU A 253 -9.75 -6.99 -9.70
C GLU A 253 -9.72 -7.86 -10.94
N SER A 254 -8.94 -7.47 -11.96
CA SER A 254 -8.66 -8.31 -13.12
C SER A 254 -7.25 -8.90 -13.01
N ILE A 255 -7.14 -10.20 -13.25
CA ILE A 255 -5.86 -10.90 -13.23
C ILE A 255 -5.72 -11.64 -14.54
N GLN A 256 -4.55 -11.49 -15.16
CA GLN A 256 -4.18 -12.28 -16.33
C GLN A 256 -3.22 -13.38 -15.92
N VAL A 257 -3.56 -14.62 -16.26
CA VAL A 257 -2.63 -15.75 -16.23
C VAL A 257 -2.21 -16.04 -17.66
N ILE A 258 -0.96 -15.71 -17.98
CA ILE A 258 -0.35 -15.97 -19.28
C ILE A 258 0.30 -17.35 -19.21
N VAL A 259 -0.09 -18.25 -20.10
CA VAL A 259 0.40 -19.63 -20.15
C VAL A 259 1.05 -19.88 -21.50
N GLU A 260 2.30 -20.31 -21.48
CA GLU A 260 3.12 -20.51 -22.67
C GLU A 260 3.75 -21.90 -22.66
N PRO A 261 3.92 -22.56 -23.83
CA PRO A 261 4.70 -23.79 -23.90
C PRO A 261 6.15 -23.54 -23.50
N LYS A 262 6.72 -24.44 -22.70
CA LYS A 262 8.14 -24.39 -22.30
C LYS A 262 9.08 -24.47 -23.51
N SER A 263 10.28 -23.93 -23.34
CA SER A 263 11.35 -24.11 -24.34
C SER A 263 11.57 -25.60 -24.62
N GLY A 264 11.78 -25.96 -25.89
CA GLY A 264 11.90 -27.35 -26.35
C GLY A 264 10.58 -28.11 -26.57
N ILE A 265 9.43 -27.61 -26.11
CA ILE A 265 8.13 -28.20 -26.40
C ILE A 265 7.63 -27.72 -27.77
N LYS A 266 7.14 -28.66 -28.60
CA LYS A 266 6.56 -28.34 -29.90
C LYS A 266 5.39 -27.37 -29.75
N ASN A 267 5.40 -26.30 -30.54
CA ASN A 267 4.30 -25.34 -30.62
C ASN A 267 3.83 -25.19 -32.08
N PRO A 268 3.08 -26.17 -32.62
CA PRO A 268 2.64 -26.14 -34.01
C PRO A 268 1.92 -24.85 -34.43
N PRO A 269 1.04 -24.23 -33.59
CA PRO A 269 0.41 -22.96 -33.94
C PRO A 269 1.43 -21.82 -34.13
N GLY A 270 2.50 -21.80 -33.32
CA GLY A 270 3.61 -20.86 -33.47
C GLY A 270 4.39 -21.08 -34.77
N GLU A 271 4.69 -22.33 -35.12
CA GLU A 271 5.37 -22.66 -36.38
C GLU A 271 4.58 -22.22 -37.62
N VAL A 272 3.26 -22.43 -37.61
CA VAL A 272 2.36 -21.99 -38.69
C VAL A 272 2.35 -20.46 -38.77
N THR A 273 2.26 -19.78 -37.63
CA THR A 273 2.25 -18.31 -37.56
C THR A 273 3.56 -17.72 -38.06
N LYS A 274 4.71 -18.27 -37.66
CA LYS A 274 6.04 -17.85 -38.15
C LYS A 274 6.12 -17.93 -39.67
N LYS A 275 5.70 -19.05 -40.26
CA LYS A 275 5.69 -19.22 -41.73
C LYS A 275 4.80 -18.19 -42.43
N ALA A 276 3.65 -17.87 -41.84
CA ALA A 276 2.76 -16.83 -42.37
C ALA A 276 3.42 -15.44 -42.31
N LEU A 277 4.04 -15.07 -41.19
CA LEU A 277 4.74 -13.79 -41.04
C LEU A 277 5.89 -13.63 -42.05
N GLY A 278 6.68 -14.67 -42.27
CA GLY A 278 7.75 -14.65 -43.28
C GLY A 278 7.22 -14.44 -44.71
N ARG A 279 6.06 -15.05 -45.06
CA ARG A 279 5.40 -14.84 -46.36
C ARG A 279 4.85 -13.42 -46.51
N LEU A 280 4.54 -12.74 -45.41
CA LEU A 280 4.09 -11.34 -45.39
C LEU A 280 5.25 -10.34 -45.40
N GLY A 281 6.51 -10.80 -45.44
CA GLY A 281 7.69 -9.94 -45.51
C GLY A 281 8.38 -9.66 -44.18
N PHE A 282 7.87 -10.19 -43.05
CA PHE A 282 8.49 -10.06 -41.73
C PHE A 282 9.58 -11.12 -41.52
N ALA A 283 10.65 -11.05 -42.32
CA ALA A 283 11.74 -12.03 -42.34
C ALA A 283 12.60 -12.01 -41.06
N GLU A 284 12.57 -10.92 -40.30
CA GLU A 284 13.26 -10.72 -39.03
C GLU A 284 12.70 -11.56 -37.86
N VAL A 285 11.52 -12.20 -38.03
CA VAL A 285 10.89 -13.00 -36.97
C VAL A 285 11.51 -14.40 -36.90
N GLU A 286 12.37 -14.61 -35.90
CA GLU A 286 13.09 -15.87 -35.71
C GLU A 286 12.27 -16.97 -35.02
N GLU A 287 11.36 -16.62 -34.11
CA GLU A 287 10.52 -17.58 -33.38
C GLU A 287 9.14 -16.96 -33.10
N VAL A 288 8.10 -17.79 -33.15
CA VAL A 288 6.77 -17.43 -32.68
C VAL A 288 6.29 -18.52 -31.73
N ARG A 289 5.81 -18.10 -30.56
CA ARG A 289 5.12 -18.98 -29.61
C ARG A 289 3.69 -18.50 -29.43
N VAL A 290 2.76 -19.44 -29.49
CA VAL A 290 1.34 -19.22 -29.24
C VAL A 290 0.96 -19.92 -27.95
N GLY A 291 0.48 -19.14 -26.99
CA GLY A 291 0.01 -19.59 -25.68
C GLY A 291 -1.47 -19.27 -25.44
N LYS A 292 -1.85 -19.21 -24.17
CA LYS A 292 -3.21 -18.85 -23.70
C LYS A 292 -3.09 -17.70 -22.70
N VAL A 293 -4.13 -16.87 -22.65
CA VAL A 293 -4.31 -15.88 -21.58
C VAL A 293 -5.65 -16.15 -20.92
N PHE A 294 -5.63 -16.40 -19.62
CA PHE A 294 -6.85 -16.45 -18.80
C PHE A 294 -7.04 -15.10 -18.15
N VAL A 295 -8.18 -14.45 -18.39
CA VAL A 295 -8.58 -13.23 -17.69
C VAL A 295 -9.56 -13.63 -16.59
N ILE A 296 -9.18 -13.39 -15.34
CA ILE A 296 -9.92 -13.78 -14.15
C ILE A 296 -10.37 -12.51 -13.43
N THR A 297 -11.68 -12.32 -13.33
CA THR A 297 -12.26 -11.21 -12.55
C THR A 297 -12.58 -11.68 -11.14
N LEU A 298 -11.95 -11.05 -10.16
CA LEU A 298 -12.22 -11.25 -8.74
C LEU A 298 -13.29 -10.28 -8.27
N LYS A 299 -14.16 -10.76 -7.36
CA LYS A 299 -15.20 -9.94 -6.72
C LYS A 299 -14.69 -9.13 -5.51
N ARG A 300 -13.39 -9.16 -5.24
CA ARG A 300 -12.75 -8.48 -4.12
C ARG A 300 -11.29 -8.15 -4.45
N PRO A 301 -10.66 -7.19 -3.74
CA PRO A 301 -9.24 -6.90 -3.84
C PRO A 301 -8.35 -8.13 -3.68
N LEU A 302 -7.13 -8.00 -4.16
CA LEU A 302 -6.10 -9.01 -3.97
C LEU A 302 -5.70 -9.15 -2.50
N THR A 303 -5.54 -10.41 -2.08
CA THR A 303 -4.96 -10.80 -0.80
C THR A 303 -3.86 -11.83 -1.04
N THR A 304 -2.98 -12.04 -0.07
CA THR A 304 -1.97 -13.10 -0.20
C THR A 304 -2.64 -14.49 -0.28
N GLU A 305 -3.79 -14.67 0.39
CA GLU A 305 -4.60 -15.88 0.28
C GLU A 305 -5.06 -16.13 -1.17
N ILE A 306 -5.56 -15.09 -1.85
CA ILE A 306 -5.98 -15.21 -3.25
C ILE A 306 -4.80 -15.54 -4.16
N LEU A 307 -3.63 -14.93 -3.94
CA LEU A 307 -2.42 -15.28 -4.69
C LEU A 307 -2.03 -16.76 -4.48
N ASN A 308 -2.13 -17.27 -3.26
CA ASN A 308 -1.90 -18.68 -2.97
C ASN A 308 -2.94 -19.58 -3.68
N HIS A 309 -4.21 -19.19 -3.69
CA HIS A 309 -5.24 -19.89 -4.44
C HIS A 309 -4.99 -19.87 -5.95
N LEU A 310 -4.52 -18.75 -6.52
CA LEU A 310 -4.14 -18.66 -7.93
C LEU A 310 -2.97 -19.58 -8.26
N ALA A 311 -1.96 -19.68 -7.39
CA ALA A 311 -0.88 -20.64 -7.56
C ALA A 311 -1.42 -22.09 -7.62
N ILE A 312 -2.40 -22.43 -6.78
CA ILE A 312 -3.08 -23.73 -6.81
C ILE A 312 -3.89 -23.91 -8.10
N MET A 313 -4.64 -22.89 -8.54
CA MET A 313 -5.38 -22.92 -9.80
C MET A 313 -4.44 -23.15 -11.00
N ASN A 314 -3.29 -22.48 -11.01
CA ASN A 314 -2.26 -22.64 -12.04
C ASN A 314 -1.73 -24.07 -12.11
N LEU A 315 -1.45 -24.68 -10.97
CA LEU A 315 -0.94 -26.06 -10.89
C LEU A 315 -1.99 -27.11 -11.24
N LYS A 316 -3.25 -26.88 -10.89
CA LYS A 316 -4.32 -27.88 -11.06
C LYS A 316 -5.04 -27.81 -12.40
N LEU A 317 -5.18 -26.61 -12.98
CA LEU A 317 -6.09 -26.41 -14.11
C LEU A 317 -5.54 -25.48 -15.19
N LEU A 318 -5.01 -24.32 -14.83
CA LEU A 318 -4.73 -23.28 -15.83
C LEU A 318 -3.48 -23.59 -16.67
N SER A 319 -2.53 -24.35 -16.13
CA SER A 319 -1.33 -24.77 -16.85
C SER A 319 -0.98 -26.23 -16.58
N ASN A 320 -0.41 -26.89 -17.59
CA ASN A 320 0.27 -28.17 -17.41
C ASN A 320 1.73 -27.92 -17.01
N PRO A 321 2.12 -28.17 -15.75
CA PRO A 321 3.45 -27.84 -15.25
C PRO A 321 4.57 -28.65 -15.91
N ILE A 322 4.27 -29.72 -16.65
CA ILE A 322 5.27 -30.50 -17.39
C ILE A 322 5.67 -29.75 -18.66
N SER A 323 4.70 -29.31 -19.46
CA SER A 323 4.90 -28.76 -20.80
C SER A 323 4.75 -27.25 -20.93
N GLU A 324 4.19 -26.58 -19.92
CA GLU A 324 3.85 -25.15 -19.96
C GLU A 324 4.50 -24.39 -18.79
N THR A 325 4.79 -23.12 -19.01
CA THR A 325 5.11 -22.11 -18.00
C THR A 325 3.92 -21.17 -17.85
N ASN A 326 3.75 -20.60 -16.66
CA ASN A 326 2.76 -19.57 -16.41
C ASN A 326 3.38 -18.32 -15.78
N LYS A 327 2.75 -17.17 -16.05
CA LYS A 327 3.07 -15.89 -15.43
C LYS A 327 1.76 -15.18 -15.07
N VAL A 328 1.67 -14.70 -13.84
CA VAL A 328 0.55 -13.88 -13.39
C VAL A 328 0.88 -12.41 -13.63
N ARG A 329 -0.09 -11.67 -14.17
CA ARG A 329 -0.10 -10.21 -14.22
C ARG A 329 -1.37 -9.72 -13.54
N ILE A 330 -1.22 -8.68 -12.72
CA ILE A 330 -2.31 -8.01 -12.06
C ILE A 330 -2.56 -6.73 -12.85
N GLU A 331 -3.81 -6.48 -13.26
CA GLU A 331 -4.19 -5.31 -14.04
C GLU A 331 -4.91 -4.25 -13.20
#